data_AF-A0A183MR93-F1
#
_entry.id   AF-A0A183MR93-F1
#
_cell.length_a   1.000
_cell.length_b   1.000
_cell.length_c   1.000
_cell.angle_alpha   90.00
_cell.angle_beta   90.00
_cell.angle_gamma   90.00
#
_symmetry.space_group_name_H-M   'P 1'
#
loop_
_entity.id
_entity.type
_entity.pdbx_description
1 polymer ?
#
loop_
_entity_poly.entity_id
_entity_poly.type
_entity_poly.pdbx_seq_one_letter_code
_entity_poly.pdbx_strand_id
1 'polypeptide(L)'
;MKQLHDTTKKLSGKYSKPERPVKDKEGRPITEIQQQRNRCVEYFEELLNRPAPMNPPDIEAAHIDLPIYVNPPTTEEIRMATKLQHYGSSSNNQLSGTHHYTSTSLIMKKHSTV
;
A
#
# COMPACT_ATOMS: atom_id res chain seq x y z
N MET A 1 14.02 -14.08 -15.96
CA MET A 1 14.85 -13.39 -14.93
C MET A 1 15.65 -12.20 -15.47
N LYS A 2 16.35 -12.29 -16.61
CA LYS A 2 17.16 -11.17 -17.16
C LYS A 2 16.38 -9.87 -17.42
N GLN A 3 15.20 -9.96 -18.04
CA GLN A 3 14.40 -8.77 -18.36
C GLN A 3 14.05 -7.91 -17.15
N LEU A 4 13.78 -8.52 -16.00
CA LEU A 4 13.41 -7.78 -14.79
C LEU A 4 14.62 -7.02 -14.23
N HIS A 5 15.78 -7.67 -14.10
CA HIS A 5 17.03 -7.03 -13.71
C HIS A 5 17.43 -5.87 -14.63
N ASP A 6 17.32 -6.07 -15.95
CA ASP A 6 17.71 -5.06 -16.93
C ASP A 6 16.75 -3.86 -16.92
N THR A 7 15.45 -4.11 -16.69
CA THR A 7 14.44 -3.06 -16.53
C THR A 7 14.65 -2.28 -15.23
N THR A 8 14.89 -2.96 -14.11
CA THR A 8 15.19 -2.32 -12.81
C THR A 8 16.45 -1.48 -12.87
N LYS A 9 17.51 -1.95 -13.53
CA LYS A 9 18.76 -1.19 -13.74
C LYS A 9 18.54 0.07 -14.58
N LYS A 10 17.71 -0.01 -15.63
CA LYS A 10 17.37 1.13 -16.50
C LYS A 10 16.50 2.18 -15.78
N LEU A 11 15.63 1.75 -14.86
CA LEU A 11 14.81 2.65 -14.04
C LEU A 11 15.63 3.29 -12.90
N SER A 12 16.54 2.53 -12.29
CA SER A 12 17.44 2.99 -11.22
C SER A 12 18.35 4.15 -11.66
N GLY A 13 18.80 4.17 -12.92
CA GLY A 13 19.66 5.23 -13.46
C GLY A 13 19.01 6.61 -13.63
N LYS A 14 17.69 6.73 -13.40
CA LYS A 14 16.95 8.01 -13.53
C LYS A 14 16.85 8.82 -12.22
N TYR A 15 17.38 8.31 -11.11
CA TYR A 15 17.35 9.04 -9.84
C TYR A 15 18.36 10.19 -9.86
N SER A 16 17.86 11.42 -9.94
CA SER A 16 18.62 12.62 -9.55
C SER A 16 18.77 12.65 -8.02
N LYS A 17 19.69 13.51 -7.53
CA LYS A 17 19.94 13.71 -6.10
C LYS A 17 18.61 13.71 -5.31
N PRO A 18 18.47 12.91 -4.26
CA PRO A 18 17.26 12.93 -3.45
C PRO A 18 17.03 14.34 -2.90
N GLU A 19 15.78 14.81 -2.96
CA GLU A 19 15.36 16.14 -2.45
C GLU A 19 15.79 16.35 -0.99
N ARG A 20 15.85 15.25 -0.23
CA ARG A 20 16.32 15.23 1.15
C ARG A 20 17.56 14.34 1.28
N PRO A 21 18.74 14.92 1.59
CA PRO A 21 19.93 14.11 1.86
C PRO A 21 19.77 13.34 3.18
N VAL A 22 20.36 12.15 3.23
CA VAL A 22 20.48 11.38 4.48
C VAL A 22 21.36 12.17 5.45
N LYS A 23 21.04 12.16 6.74
CA LYS A 23 21.78 12.88 7.78
C LYS A 23 22.39 11.93 8.82
N ASP A 24 23.52 12.33 9.40
CA ASP A 24 24.16 11.67 10.53
C ASP A 24 23.42 11.95 11.86
N LYS A 25 23.98 11.53 13.02
CA LYS A 25 23.30 11.66 14.32
C LYS A 25 23.30 13.13 14.77
N GLU A 26 24.26 13.89 14.26
CA GLU A 26 24.46 15.31 14.45
C GLU A 26 23.65 16.16 13.45
N GLY A 27 22.89 15.53 12.54
CA GLY A 27 22.03 16.20 11.57
C GLY A 27 22.76 16.73 10.32
N ARG A 28 24.04 16.40 10.14
CA ARG A 28 24.84 16.79 8.98
C ARG A 28 24.56 15.86 7.79
N PRO A 29 24.52 16.38 6.55
CA PRO A 29 24.29 15.57 5.37
C PRO A 29 25.42 14.54 5.13
N ILE A 30 25.04 13.31 4.81
CA ILE A 30 25.92 12.23 4.38
C ILE A 30 25.91 12.17 2.84
N THR A 31 27.09 12.24 2.23
CA THR A 31 27.26 12.23 0.77
C THR A 31 27.88 10.94 0.25
N GLU A 32 28.58 10.19 1.10
CA GLU A 32 29.25 8.93 0.74
C GLU A 32 28.33 7.72 0.92
N ILE A 33 28.29 6.85 -0.10
CA ILE A 33 27.45 5.64 -0.09
C ILE A 33 27.82 4.69 1.07
N GLN A 34 29.11 4.57 1.38
CA GLN A 34 29.59 3.72 2.47
C GLN A 34 29.03 4.21 3.81
N GLN A 35 29.12 5.52 4.07
CA GLN A 35 28.61 6.14 5.28
C GLN A 35 27.08 6.03 5.37
N GLN A 36 26.38 6.16 4.25
CA GLN A 36 24.93 5.96 4.20
C GLN A 36 24.54 4.51 4.55
N ARG A 37 25.32 3.52 4.11
CA ARG A 37 25.11 2.10 4.48
C ARG A 37 25.39 1.87 5.95
N ASN A 38 26.47 2.41 6.50
CA ASN A 38 26.78 2.31 7.93
C ASN A 38 25.66 2.94 8.78
N ARG A 39 25.18 4.13 8.38
CA ARG A 39 24.02 4.77 9.01
C ARG A 39 22.75 3.91 8.93
N CYS A 40 22.55 3.22 7.81
CA CYS A 40 21.43 2.31 7.64
C CYS A 40 21.50 1.16 8.66
N VAL A 41 22.67 0.51 8.81
CA VAL A 41 22.89 -0.57 9.78
C VAL A 41 22.63 -0.10 11.20
N GLU A 42 23.23 1.02 11.62
CA GLU A 42 23.03 1.57 12.97
C GLU A 42 21.57 1.89 13.27
N TYR A 43 20.86 2.51 12.32
CA TYR A 43 19.45 2.87 12.51
C TYR A 43 18.57 1.63 12.70
N PHE A 44 18.81 0.58 11.91
CA PHE A 44 18.07 -0.67 12.04
C PHE A 44 18.42 -1.42 13.32
N GLU A 45 19.69 -1.43 13.72
CA GLU A 45 20.08 -2.01 15.01
C GLU A 45 19.40 -1.27 16.17
N GLU A 46 19.37 0.06 16.18
CA GLU A 46 18.68 0.82 17.22
C GLU A 46 17.17 0.54 17.23
N LEU A 47 16.53 0.48 16.06
CA LEU A 47 15.11 0.23 15.92
C LEU A 47 14.73 -1.19 16.39
N LEU A 48 15.52 -2.19 16.02
CA LEU A 48 15.23 -3.60 16.33
C LEU A 48 15.57 -3.96 17.78
N ASN A 49 16.55 -3.30 18.38
CA ASN A 49 16.94 -3.50 19.78
C ASN A 49 16.22 -2.54 20.74
N ARG A 50 15.34 -1.67 20.24
CA ARG A 50 14.55 -0.75 21.07
C ARG A 50 13.62 -1.55 21.98
N PRO A 51 13.68 -1.37 23.31
CA PRO A 51 12.75 -2.03 24.22
C PRO A 51 11.32 -1.55 23.98
N ALA A 52 10.35 -2.40 24.28
CA ALA A 52 8.95 -2.02 24.23
C ALA A 52 8.72 -0.76 25.08
N PRO A 53 7.96 0.24 24.58
CA PRO A 53 7.63 1.42 25.38
C PRO A 53 6.88 0.99 26.64
N MET A 54 7.28 1.54 27.79
CA MET A 54 6.71 1.19 29.11
C MET A 54 5.25 1.62 29.24
N ASN A 55 4.87 2.68 28.54
CA ASN A 55 3.49 3.13 28.48
C ASN A 55 2.84 2.52 27.24
N PRO A 56 1.67 1.88 27.38
CA PRO A 56 0.89 1.50 26.21
C PRO A 56 0.61 2.76 25.39
N PRO A 57 0.64 2.67 24.05
CA PRO A 57 0.14 3.73 23.20
C PRO A 57 -1.28 4.10 23.65
N ASP A 58 -1.51 5.39 23.91
CA ASP A 58 -2.86 5.93 24.15
C ASP A 58 -3.60 5.94 22.81
N ILE A 59 -4.09 4.75 22.43
CA ILE A 59 -4.89 4.54 21.23
C ILE A 59 -6.33 4.45 21.71
N GLU A 60 -7.12 5.50 21.47
CA GLU A 60 -8.56 5.40 21.55
C GLU A 60 -9.01 4.23 20.67
N ALA A 61 -9.71 3.26 21.27
CA ALA A 61 -10.26 2.16 20.52
C ALA A 61 -11.22 2.74 19.48
N ALA A 62 -10.85 2.62 18.19
CA ALA A 62 -11.80 2.89 17.14
C ALA A 62 -13.02 1.98 17.39
N HIS A 63 -14.20 2.57 17.50
CA HIS A 63 -15.45 1.81 17.45
C HIS A 63 -15.54 1.20 16.05
N ILE A 64 -15.03 -0.03 15.89
CA ILE A 64 -15.14 -0.78 14.64
C ILE A 64 -16.58 -1.30 14.57
N ASP A 65 -17.49 -0.41 14.16
CA ASP A 65 -18.86 -0.76 13.77
C ASP A 65 -18.93 -1.22 12.29
N LEU A 66 -17.78 -1.49 11.66
CA LEU A 66 -17.77 -2.13 10.36
C LEU A 66 -17.85 -3.65 10.55
N PRO A 67 -18.96 -4.30 10.17
CA PRO A 67 -19.07 -5.75 10.26
C PRO A 67 -18.01 -6.39 9.34
N ILE A 68 -16.97 -6.94 9.94
CA ILE A 68 -16.03 -7.82 9.24
C ILE A 68 -16.80 -9.11 8.98
N TYR A 69 -17.08 -9.38 7.71
CA TYR A 69 -17.69 -10.64 7.29
C TYR A 69 -16.64 -11.76 7.48
N VAL A 70 -16.73 -12.49 8.58
CA VAL A 70 -15.80 -13.56 8.96
C VAL A 70 -16.05 -14.88 8.23
N ASN A 71 -17.09 -14.96 7.41
CA ASN A 71 -17.36 -16.16 6.63
C ASN A 71 -16.40 -16.21 5.43
N PRO A 72 -15.95 -17.41 5.03
CA PRO A 72 -15.17 -17.56 3.81
C PRO A 72 -15.91 -16.96 2.60
N PRO A 73 -15.23 -16.17 1.76
CA PRO A 73 -15.83 -15.64 0.55
C PRO A 73 -16.20 -16.79 -0.39
N THR A 74 -17.33 -16.67 -1.05
CA THR A 74 -17.77 -17.61 -2.06
C THR A 74 -16.93 -17.49 -3.34
N THR A 75 -16.80 -18.58 -4.09
CA THR A 75 -16.09 -18.60 -5.38
C THR A 75 -16.60 -17.54 -6.37
N GLU A 76 -17.89 -17.22 -6.29
CA GLU A 76 -18.54 -16.19 -7.10
C GLU A 76 -18.09 -14.77 -6.73
N GLU A 77 -18.01 -14.46 -5.44
CA GLU A 77 -17.51 -13.17 -4.94
C GLU A 77 -16.05 -12.95 -5.33
N ILE A 78 -15.21 -13.98 -5.18
CA ILE A 78 -13.80 -13.94 -5.59
C ILE A 78 -13.70 -13.65 -7.09
N ARG A 79 -14.48 -14.37 -7.92
CA ARG A 79 -14.48 -14.19 -9.38
C ARG A 79 -14.95 -12.79 -9.80
N MET A 80 -15.97 -12.25 -9.15
CA MET A 80 -16.46 -10.91 -9.44
C MET A 80 -15.46 -9.84 -9.03
N ALA A 81 -14.83 -9.96 -7.85
CA ALA A 81 -13.81 -9.04 -7.37
C ALA A 81 -12.59 -9.00 -8.31
N THR A 82 -12.11 -10.16 -8.77
CA THR A 82 -11.01 -10.24 -9.74
C THR A 82 -11.39 -9.55 -11.07
N LYS A 83 -12.62 -9.75 -11.57
CA LYS A 83 -13.09 -9.05 -12.77
C LYS A 83 -13.12 -7.53 -12.56
N LEU A 84 -13.64 -7.06 -11.44
CA LEU A 84 -13.77 -5.62 -11.13
C LEU A 84 -12.40 -4.92 -11.04
N GLN A 85 -11.39 -5.58 -10.45
CA GLN A 85 -10.03 -5.04 -10.36
C GLN A 85 -9.38 -4.80 -11.73
N HIS A 86 -9.72 -5.62 -12.73
CA HIS A 86 -9.26 -5.44 -14.11
C HIS A 86 -9.99 -4.31 -14.84
N TYR A 87 -11.27 -4.07 -14.54
CA TYR A 87 -12.02 -2.93 -15.12
C TYR A 87 -11.71 -1.59 -14.43
N GLY A 88 -11.37 -1.59 -13.13
CA GLY A 88 -11.04 -0.39 -12.36
C GLY A 88 -9.62 0.16 -12.59
N SER A 89 -8.74 -0.59 -13.26
CA SER A 89 -7.34 -0.21 -13.48
C SER A 89 -7.04 0.32 -14.90
N SER A 90 -8.06 0.55 -15.73
CA SER A 90 -7.91 1.14 -17.07
C SER A 90 -8.95 2.25 -17.30
N SER A 91 -8.82 3.36 -16.60
CA SER A 91 -9.50 4.62 -16.95
C SER A 91 -8.50 5.77 -16.90
N ASN A 92 -7.65 5.83 -17.93
CA ASN A 92 -6.81 6.99 -18.22
C ASN A 92 -7.14 7.49 -19.62
N ASN A 93 -8.31 8.08 -19.84
CA ASN A 93 -8.57 8.98 -20.96
C ASN A 93 -9.99 9.58 -20.90
N GLN A 94 -10.03 10.90 -21.03
CA GLN A 94 -11.21 11.76 -21.07
C GLN A 94 -12.22 11.31 -22.13
N LEU A 95 -13.47 11.05 -21.73
CA LEU A 95 -14.64 11.63 -22.38
C LEU A 95 -15.89 11.47 -21.51
N SER A 96 -16.63 12.58 -21.44
CA SER A 96 -17.96 12.82 -20.88
C SER A 96 -18.98 11.67 -20.92
N GLY A 97 -19.77 11.59 -19.84
CA GLY A 97 -21.14 11.08 -19.85
C GLY A 97 -21.27 9.65 -19.34
N THR A 98 -21.39 9.47 -18.03
CA THR A 98 -21.65 8.13 -17.46
C THR A 98 -22.91 8.14 -16.64
N HIS A 99 -23.92 7.48 -17.19
CA HIS A 99 -25.12 7.03 -16.52
C HIS A 99 -24.76 6.33 -15.21
N HIS A 100 -25.36 6.82 -14.12
CA HIS A 100 -25.36 6.16 -12.82
C HIS A 100 -26.12 4.82 -12.95
N TYR A 101 -25.40 3.71 -13.09
CA TYR A 101 -25.99 2.39 -12.83
C TYR A 101 -25.71 2.04 -11.36
N THR A 102 -26.66 2.43 -10.52
CA THR A 102 -26.65 2.26 -9.07
C THR A 102 -26.50 0.78 -8.70
N SER A 103 -25.43 0.48 -7.96
CA SER A 103 -25.06 -0.87 -7.49
C SER A 103 -26.07 -1.52 -6.52
N THR A 104 -27.11 -0.78 -6.10
CA THR A 104 -28.11 -1.24 -5.13
C THR A 104 -29.10 -2.27 -5.71
N SER A 105 -29.34 -2.26 -7.03
CA SER A 105 -30.36 -3.12 -7.64
C SER A 105 -30.01 -4.60 -7.70
N LEU A 106 -28.72 -4.97 -7.63
CA LEU A 106 -28.31 -6.38 -7.74
C LEU A 106 -28.47 -7.16 -6.42
N ILE A 107 -28.45 -6.46 -5.28
CA ILE A 107 -28.44 -7.10 -3.95
C ILE A 107 -29.88 -7.34 -3.43
N MET A 108 -30.87 -6.57 -3.89
CA MET A 108 -32.27 -6.72 -3.43
C MET A 108 -33.05 -7.86 -4.10
N LYS A 109 -32.57 -8.46 -5.21
CA LYS A 109 -33.34 -9.49 -5.96
C LYS A 109 -33.10 -10.94 -5.48
N LYS A 110 -32.52 -11.16 -4.31
CA LYS A 110 -32.35 -12.52 -3.74
C LYS A 110 -33.25 -12.87 -2.55
N HIS A 111 -34.23 -12.03 -2.20
CA HIS A 111 -35.17 -12.33 -1.10
C HIS A 111 -36.66 -12.19 -1.50
N SER A 112 -37.08 -12.84 -2.60
CA SER A 112 -38.51 -13.04 -2.90
C SER A 112 -38.75 -14.40 -3.53
N THR A 113 -38.80 -15.42 -2.69
CA THR A 113 -39.42 -16.76 -2.87
C THR A 113 -39.33 -17.38 -1.46
N VAL A 114 -40.39 -17.73 -0.72
CA VAL A 114 -41.84 -17.92 -0.89
C VAL A 114 -42.56 -17.18 0.22
#